data_AF-A0A316S506-F1
#
_entry.id   AF-A0A316S506-F1
#
_cell.length_a   1.000
_cell.length_b   1.000
_cell.length_c   1.000
_cell.angle_alpha   90.00
_cell.angle_beta   90.00
_cell.angle_gamma   90.00
#
_symmetry.space_group_name_H-M   'P 1'
#
loop_
_entity.id
_entity.type
_entity.pdbx_description
1 polymer ?
#
loop_
_entity_poly.entity_id
_entity_poly.type
_entity_poly.pdbx_seq_one_letter_code
_entity_poly.pdbx_strand_id
1 'polypeptide(L)' 'QLNIPQSIKDYANGGVKVDADNPQMVSEEEFLAKLPEIAANAEQDACTPENPRETKAADFEKILKACYYDTDIDF' A
#
# COMPACT_ATOMS: atom_id res chain seq x y z
N GLN A 1 -13.36 -11.68 16.35
CA GLN A 1 -12.74 -10.75 15.39
C GLN A 1 -11.30 -10.53 15.82
N LEU A 2 -10.33 -10.60 14.91
CA LEU A 2 -8.92 -10.39 15.25
C LEU A 2 -8.62 -8.89 15.41
N ASN A 3 -7.71 -8.53 16.31
CA ASN A 3 -7.30 -7.14 16.49
C ASN A 3 -6.16 -6.75 15.54
N ILE A 4 -6.42 -6.84 14.23
CA ILE A 4 -5.44 -6.53 13.18
C ILE A 4 -5.85 -5.27 12.41
N PRO A 5 -4.90 -4.41 12.00
CA PRO A 5 -5.20 -3.28 11.12
C PRO A 5 -5.74 -3.77 9.77
N GLN A 6 -6.70 -3.03 9.22
CA GLN A 6 -7.39 -3.43 7.99
C GLN A 6 -6.71 -2.82 6.75
N SER A 7 -6.03 -1.68 6.88
CA SER A 7 -5.35 -0.99 5.78
C SER A 7 -4.06 -0.32 6.23
N ILE A 8 -3.20 0.07 5.28
CA ILE A 8 -1.88 0.70 5.56
C ILE A 8 -2.05 1.95 6.45
N LYS A 9 -3.07 2.77 6.22
CA LYS A 9 -3.33 3.96 7.05
C LYS A 9 -3.64 3.63 8.52
N ASP A 10 -4.05 2.40 8.83
CA ASP A 10 -4.40 1.95 10.19
C ASP A 10 -3.24 1.23 10.89
N TYR A 11 -2.11 1.03 10.21
CA TYR A 11 -0.90 0.46 10.81
C TYR A 11 -0.09 1.53 11.54
N ALA A 12 0.29 1.20 12.78
CA ALA A 12 1.32 1.88 13.55
C ALA A 12 2.64 1.10 13.53
N ASN A 13 3.71 1.73 14.04
CA ASN A 13 5.01 1.07 14.19
C ASN A 13 4.89 -0.26 14.96
N GLY A 14 5.57 -1.30 14.50
CA GLY A 14 5.47 -2.64 15.09
C GLY A 14 4.28 -3.48 14.59
N GLY A 15 3.52 -3.00 13.60
CA GLY A 15 2.46 -3.78 12.96
C GLY A 15 1.15 -3.85 13.75
N VAL A 16 0.95 -2.92 14.69
CA VAL A 16 -0.24 -2.82 15.54
C VAL A 16 -1.22 -1.78 14.99
N LYS A 17 -2.43 -1.72 15.56
CA LYS A 17 -3.41 -0.68 15.21
C LYS A 17 -2.97 0.68 15.72
N VAL A 18 -3.33 1.71 14.97
CA VAL A 18 -3.19 3.09 15.42
C VAL A 18 -4.07 3.35 16.65
N ASP A 19 -3.48 3.97 17.66
CA ASP A 19 -4.15 4.50 18.85
C ASP A 19 -3.36 5.71 19.40
N ALA A 20 -3.69 6.15 20.63
CA ALA A 20 -3.04 7.32 21.24
C ALA A 20 -1.55 7.11 21.56
N ASP A 21 -1.13 5.87 21.81
CA ASP A 21 0.25 5.51 22.16
C ASP A 21 1.03 5.02 20.93
N ASN A 22 0.32 4.61 19.87
CA ASN A 22 0.85 4.04 18.64
C ASN A 22 0.42 4.89 17.43
N PRO A 23 1.14 5.95 17.07
CA PRO A 23 0.79 6.80 15.94
C PRO A 23 0.97 6.05 14.61
N GLN A 24 0.26 6.54 13.59
CA GLN A 24 0.31 6.04 12.22
C GLN A 24 1.75 5.92 11.69
N MET A 25 2.06 4.78 11.09
CA MET A 25 3.38 4.48 10.52
C MET A 25 3.65 5.25 9.22
N VAL A 26 2.63 5.38 8.36
CA VAL A 26 2.74 6.03 7.04
C VAL A 26 1.61 7.05 6.90
N SER A 27 1.95 8.33 6.91
CA SER A 27 0.98 9.40 6.68
C SER A 27 0.48 9.39 5.23
N GLU A 28 -0.70 9.95 5.00
CA GLU A 28 -1.27 10.04 3.65
C GLU A 28 -0.41 10.91 2.74
N GLU A 29 0.14 12.00 3.30
CA GLU A 29 1.07 12.89 2.59
C GLU A 29 2.32 12.14 2.12
N GLU A 30 2.96 11.37 3.01
CA GLU A 30 4.15 10.58 2.64
C GLU A 30 3.81 9.50 1.61
N PHE A 31 2.69 8.81 1.82
CA PHE A 31 2.20 7.78 0.89
C PHE A 31 2.00 8.35 -0.51
N LEU A 32 1.24 9.44 -0.64
CA LEU A 32 0.94 10.06 -1.93
C LEU A 32 2.19 10.65 -2.60
N ALA A 33 3.11 11.22 -1.82
CA ALA A 33 4.36 11.78 -2.35
C ALA A 33 5.27 10.69 -2.95
N LYS A 34 5.34 9.51 -2.32
CA LYS A 34 6.20 8.40 -2.76
C LYS A 34 5.54 7.43 -3.73
N LEU A 35 4.21 7.47 -3.84
CA LEU A 35 3.43 6.54 -4.65
C LEU A 35 3.93 6.39 -6.10
N PRO A 36 4.20 7.48 -6.86
CA PRO A 36 4.60 7.34 -8.27
C PRO A 36 5.96 6.64 -8.43
N GLU A 37 6.91 6.93 -7.53
CA GLU A 37 8.25 6.33 -7.57
C GLU A 37 8.20 4.86 -7.18
N ILE A 38 7.46 4.50 -6.13
CA ILE A 38 7.28 3.11 -5.70
C ILE A 38 6.61 2.29 -6.81
N ALA A 39 5.59 2.84 -7.46
CA ALA A 39 4.88 2.16 -8.55
C ALA A 39 5.77 1.94 -9.78
N ALA A 40 6.60 2.93 -10.15
CA ALA A 40 7.57 2.78 -11.24
C ALA A 40 8.64 1.73 -10.92
N ASN A 41 9.14 1.71 -9.67
CA ASN A 41 10.10 0.72 -9.22
C ASN A 41 9.49 -0.69 -9.18
N ALA A 42 8.22 -0.82 -8.80
CA ALA A 42 7.50 -2.09 -8.79
C ALA A 42 7.35 -2.67 -10.21
N GLU A 43 7.06 -1.85 -11.23
CA GLU A 43 7.03 -2.31 -12.62
C GLU A 43 8.38 -2.88 -13.09
N GLN A 44 9.49 -2.31 -12.61
CA GLN A 44 10.85 -2.72 -12.98
C GLN A 44 11.42 -3.84 -12.10
N ASP A 45 10.68 -4.27 -11.08
CA ASP A 45 11.12 -5.34 -10.19
C ASP A 45 11.28 -6.64 -10.98
N ALA A 46 12.39 -7.36 -10.74
CA ALA A 46 12.69 -8.62 -11.42
C ALA A 46 11.64 -9.71 -11.18
N CYS A 47 10.82 -9.58 -10.13
CA CYS A 47 9.71 -10.46 -9.84
C CYS A 47 8.44 -10.14 -10.65
N THR A 48 8.27 -8.91 -11.15
CA THR A 48 7.04 -8.49 -11.86
C THR A 48 6.75 -9.30 -13.12
N PRO A 49 7.74 -9.69 -13.95
CA PRO A 49 7.49 -10.56 -15.12
C PRO A 49 6.94 -11.96 -14.77
N GLU A 50 7.11 -12.43 -13.53
CA GLU A 50 6.58 -13.72 -13.07
C GLU A 50 5.09 -13.65 -12.67
N ASN A 51 4.52 -12.44 -12.60
CA ASN A 51 3.11 -12.27 -12.29
C ASN A 51 2.25 -12.68 -13.51
N PRO A 52 1.24 -13.56 -13.37
CA PRO A 52 0.45 -14.07 -14.49
C PRO A 52 -0.38 -12.99 -15.21
N ARG A 53 -0.56 -11.83 -14.59
CA ARG A 53 -1.17 -10.64 -15.17
C ARG A 53 -0.08 -9.60 -15.42
N GLU A 54 0.01 -9.11 -16.65
CA GLU A 54 0.86 -7.94 -16.93
C GLU A 54 0.36 -6.73 -16.12
N THR A 55 1.28 -6.08 -15.42
CA THR A 55 1.02 -4.92 -14.58
C THR A 55 1.97 -3.80 -14.94
N LYS A 56 1.44 -2.58 -15.07
CA LYS A 56 2.21 -1.34 -15.29
C LYS A 56 2.21 -0.48 -14.03
N ALA A 57 3.04 0.55 -13.98
CA ALA A 57 3.08 1.51 -12.88
C ALA A 57 1.69 2.04 -12.49
N ALA A 58 0.82 2.36 -13.46
CA ALA A 58 -0.54 2.81 -13.19
C ALA A 58 -1.41 1.77 -12.46
N ASP A 59 -1.19 0.48 -12.69
CA ASP A 59 -1.89 -0.60 -11.98
C ASP A 59 -1.37 -0.73 -10.55
N PHE A 60 -0.06 -0.63 -10.35
CA PHE A 60 0.54 -0.60 -9.01
C PHE A 60 0.05 0.60 -8.20
N GLU A 61 -0.13 1.78 -8.80
CA GLU A 61 -0.74 2.92 -8.10
C GLU A 61 -2.16 2.62 -7.62
N LYS A 62 -2.99 1.96 -8.44
CA LYS A 62 -4.34 1.53 -8.04
C LYS A 62 -4.29 0.53 -6.89
N ILE A 63 -3.42 -0.48 -6.99
CA ILE A 63 -3.23 -1.51 -5.95
C ILE A 63 -2.81 -0.88 -4.63
N LEU A 64 -1.78 -0.05 -4.65
CA LEU A 64 -1.25 0.57 -3.44
C LEU A 64 -2.27 1.49 -2.78
N LYS A 65 -3.06 2.25 -3.57
CA LYS A 65 -4.18 3.05 -3.04
C LYS A 65 -5.25 2.16 -2.42
N ALA A 66 -5.62 1.07 -3.06
CA ALA A 66 -6.59 0.10 -2.51
C ALA A 66 -6.11 -0.45 -1.15
N CYS A 67 -4.84 -0.84 -1.05
CA CYS A 67 -4.24 -1.28 0.22
C CYS A 67 -4.17 -0.17 1.27
N TYR A 68 -3.97 1.08 0.86
CA TYR A 68 -3.89 2.22 1.79
C TYR A 68 -5.25 2.60 2.36
N TYR A 69 -6.30 2.60 1.53
CA TYR A 69 -7.62 3.09 1.92
C TYR A 69 -8.62 2.01 2.34
N ASP A 70 -8.29 0.72 2.18
CA ASP A 70 -9.23 -0.41 2.29
C ASP A 70 -10.38 -0.33 1.27
N THR A 71 -10.03 -0.19 -0.01
CA THR A 71 -11.05 -0.15 -1.07
C THR A 71 -10.93 -1.36 -1.98
N ASP A 72 -12.06 -1.79 -2.53
CA ASP A 72 -12.07 -2.76 -3.62
C ASP A 72 -11.24 -2.25 -4.80
N ILE A 73 -10.70 -3.19 -5.57
CA ILE A 73 -9.95 -2.90 -6.79
C ILE A 73 -10.59 -3.61 -7.98
N ASP A 74 -10.84 -2.85 -9.04
CA ASP A 74 -11.13 -3.37 -10.37
C ASP A 74 -9.89 -3.20 -11.27
N PHE A 75 -9.78 -4.06 -12.27
CA PHE A 75 -8.64 -4.06 -13.17
C PHE A 75 -8.99 -4.50 -14.58
#